data_AF-A0A7W1HHM7-F1
#
_entry.id   AF-A0A7W1HHM7-F1
#
_cell.length_a   1.000
_cell.length_b   1.000
_cell.length_c   1.000
_cell.angle_alpha   90.00
_cell.angle_beta   90.00
_cell.angle_gamma   90.00
#
_symmetry.space_group_name_H-M   'P 1'
#
loop_
_entity.id
_entity.type
_entity.pdbx_description
1 polymer ?
#
loop_
_entity_poly.entity_id
_entity_poly.type
_entity_poly.pdbx_seq_one_letter_code
_entity_poly.pdbx_strand_id
1 'polypeptide(L)'
;MLILHRQNNKLEGNKWGIPGGKVEKNETPLHAVIREIKEETGFDISKQEIEALKPVYIEYDEKDHFVYHAFRTELQGTPGDVKINFDEHKGFTWVKPDDALKMDLLRDEDICIMKDYS
;
A
#
# COMPACT_ATOMS: atom_id res chain seq x y z
N MET A 1 3.52 10.79 0.36
CA MET A 1 3.16 9.38 0.62
C MET A 1 4.38 8.49 0.49
N LEU A 2 4.42 7.39 1.24
CA LEU A 2 5.40 6.33 1.12
C LEU A 2 4.96 5.34 0.04
N ILE A 3 5.87 4.94 -0.84
CA ILE A 3 5.67 3.85 -1.80
C ILE A 3 6.88 2.91 -1.80
N LEU A 4 6.63 1.64 -2.06
CA LEU A 4 7.60 0.56 -2.00
C LEU A 4 7.92 0.03 -3.40
N HIS A 5 9.18 -0.29 -3.67
CA HIS A 5 9.61 -0.87 -4.94
C HIS A 5 9.69 -2.38 -4.83
N ARG A 6 8.86 -3.12 -5.56
CA ARG A 6 8.74 -4.58 -5.42
C ARG A 6 9.95 -5.35 -5.96
N GLN A 7 10.27 -6.45 -5.29
CA GLN A 7 11.25 -7.41 -5.78
C GLN A 7 10.84 -8.00 -7.13
N ASN A 8 11.83 -8.34 -7.95
CA ASN A 8 11.59 -8.80 -9.33
C ASN A 8 10.87 -10.15 -9.40
N ASN A 9 11.00 -10.98 -8.36
CA ASN A 9 10.42 -12.33 -8.27
C ASN A 9 8.98 -12.36 -7.74
N LYS A 10 8.41 -11.21 -7.37
CA LYS A 10 7.01 -11.11 -6.93
C LYS A 10 6.08 -10.93 -8.14
N LEU A 11 4.79 -11.20 -7.92
CA LEU A 11 3.76 -10.79 -8.87
C LEU A 11 3.84 -9.28 -9.07
N GLU A 12 3.81 -8.85 -10.34
CA GLU A 12 4.07 -7.46 -10.75
C GLU A 12 5.40 -6.92 -10.19
N GLY A 13 6.45 -7.75 -10.25
CA GLY A 13 7.79 -7.37 -9.81
C GLY A 13 8.35 -6.16 -10.58
N ASN A 14 9.29 -5.45 -9.93
CA ASN A 14 9.87 -4.19 -10.43
C ASN A 14 8.92 -2.99 -10.51
N LYS A 15 7.65 -3.13 -10.10
CA LYS A 15 6.71 -2.01 -9.98
C LYS A 15 6.74 -1.37 -8.59
N TRP A 16 6.19 -0.17 -8.52
CA TRP A 16 6.00 0.59 -7.29
C TRP A 16 4.60 0.38 -6.73
N GLY A 17 4.44 0.35 -5.41
CA GLY A 17 3.11 0.23 -4.81
C GLY A 17 2.98 0.90 -3.46
N ILE A 18 1.74 1.15 -3.07
CA ILE A 18 1.37 1.57 -1.72
C ILE A 18 1.65 0.39 -0.77
N PRO A 19 2.20 0.63 0.44
CA PRO A 19 2.32 -0.43 1.45
C PRO A 19 0.99 -1.14 1.68
N GLY A 20 1.00 -2.47 1.68
CA GLY A 20 -0.21 -3.26 1.82
C GLY A 20 -0.14 -4.61 1.12
N GLY A 21 -1.11 -5.45 1.47
CA GLY A 21 -1.16 -6.83 1.01
C GLY A 21 -2.56 -7.43 1.10
N LYS A 22 -2.62 -8.75 0.94
CA LYS A 22 -3.88 -9.48 0.96
C LYS A 22 -4.39 -9.60 2.39
N VAL A 23 -5.70 -9.49 2.55
CA VAL A 23 -6.35 -9.82 3.83
C VAL A 23 -6.25 -11.32 4.06
N GLU A 24 -5.70 -11.73 5.20
CA GLU A 24 -5.57 -13.14 5.54
C GLU A 24 -6.89 -13.74 6.06
N LYS A 25 -6.93 -15.07 6.14
CA LYS A 25 -8.10 -15.77 6.67
C LYS A 25 -8.32 -15.40 8.14
N ASN A 26 -9.54 -14.99 8.46
CA ASN A 26 -9.96 -14.52 9.80
C ASN A 26 -9.37 -13.17 10.23
N GLU A 27 -8.86 -12.38 9.28
CA GLU A 27 -8.38 -11.02 9.52
C GLU A 27 -9.38 -9.98 9.01
N THR A 28 -9.44 -8.81 9.64
CA THR A 28 -10.19 -7.66 9.11
C THR A 28 -9.28 -6.83 8.21
N PRO A 29 -9.79 -6.09 7.20
CA PRO A 29 -8.94 -5.22 6.38
C PRO A 29 -8.11 -4.22 7.20
N LEU A 30 -8.67 -3.72 8.31
CA LEU A 30 -7.96 -2.85 9.25
C LEU A 30 -6.80 -3.56 9.95
N HIS A 31 -6.98 -4.82 10.35
CA HIS A 31 -5.89 -5.60 10.94
C HIS A 31 -4.82 -5.94 9.91
N ALA A 32 -5.22 -6.29 8.68
CA ALA A 32 -4.32 -6.57 7.58
C ALA A 32 -3.40 -5.39 7.30
N VAL A 33 -3.94 -4.18 7.11
CA VAL A 33 -3.10 -3.01 6.81
C VAL A 33 -2.14 -2.66 7.96
N ILE A 34 -2.54 -2.85 9.23
CA ILE A 34 -1.66 -2.62 10.38
C ILE A 34 -0.51 -3.63 10.40
N ARG A 35 -0.80 -4.91 10.11
CA ARG A 35 0.22 -5.97 10.00
C ARG A 35 1.18 -5.69 8.84
N GLU A 36 0.65 -5.42 7.65
CA GLU A 36 1.43 -5.18 6.43
C GLU A 36 2.35 -3.97 6.59
N ILE A 37 1.87 -2.85 7.14
CA ILE A 37 2.71 -1.67 7.40
C ILE A 37 3.89 -2.04 8.30
N LYS A 38 3.65 -2.81 9.37
CA LYS A 38 4.71 -3.26 10.26
C LYS A 38 5.69 -4.21 9.60
N GLU A 39 5.18 -5.18 8.83
CA GLU A 39 5.99 -6.18 8.14
C GLU A 39 6.85 -5.54 7.04
N GLU A 40 6.29 -4.64 6.23
CA GLU A 40 6.96 -4.07 5.06
C GLU A 40 7.85 -2.87 5.39
N THR A 41 7.51 -2.09 6.43
CA THR A 41 8.14 -0.78 6.71
C THR A 41 8.71 -0.66 8.12
N GLY A 42 8.38 -1.58 9.02
CA GLY A 42 8.83 -1.56 10.42
C GLY A 42 8.12 -0.55 11.32
N PHE A 43 7.16 0.23 10.81
CA PHE A 43 6.36 1.14 11.62
C PHE A 43 5.28 0.40 12.39
N ASP A 44 5.11 0.74 13.66
CA ASP A 44 4.00 0.25 14.49
C ASP A 44 2.96 1.35 14.57
N ILE A 45 1.75 1.07 14.09
CA ILE A 45 0.63 2.01 14.11
C ILE A 45 -0.55 1.39 14.86
N SER A 46 -1.28 2.22 15.59
CA SER A 46 -2.48 1.82 16.31
C SER A 46 -3.74 2.06 15.46
N LYS A 47 -4.83 1.40 15.86
CA LYS A 47 -6.15 1.56 15.21
C LYS A 47 -6.68 3.00 15.31
N GLN A 48 -6.18 3.78 16.27
CA GLN A 48 -6.58 5.17 16.51
C GLN A 48 -5.88 6.15 15.57
N GLU A 49 -4.77 5.73 14.94
CA GLU A 49 -3.92 6.56 14.06
C GLU A 49 -4.23 6.33 12.58
N ILE A 50 -5.19 5.48 12.26
CA ILE A 50 -5.52 5.07 10.90
C ILE A 50 -6.99 5.38 10.57
N GLU A 51 -7.18 6.00 9.42
CA GLU A 51 -8.48 6.38 8.87
C GLU A 51 -8.83 5.43 7.72
N ALA A 52 -10.04 4.87 7.74
CA ALA A 52 -10.55 4.08 6.63
C ALA A 52 -11.06 5.01 5.52
N LEU A 53 -10.58 4.80 4.30
CA LEU A 53 -11.04 5.52 3.12
C LEU A 53 -12.18 4.75 2.45
N LYS A 54 -12.80 5.38 1.44
CA LYS A 54 -13.82 4.69 0.63
C LYS A 54 -13.17 3.55 -0.15
N PRO A 55 -13.72 2.32 -0.09
CA PRO A 55 -13.17 1.20 -0.85
C PRO A 55 -13.22 1.46 -2.36
N VAL A 56 -12.25 0.89 -3.07
CA VAL A 56 -12.18 0.91 -4.53
C VAL A 56 -12.53 -0.47 -5.05
N TYR A 57 -13.58 -0.53 -5.86
CA TYR A 57 -14.02 -1.76 -6.52
C TYR A 57 -13.48 -1.74 -7.94
N ILE A 58 -12.74 -2.80 -8.29
CA ILE A 58 -12.15 -3.01 -9.61
C ILE A 58 -12.77 -4.27 -10.19
N GLU A 59 -13.42 -4.15 -11.34
CA GLU A 59 -14.01 -5.26 -12.07
C GLU A 59 -13.28 -5.38 -13.42
N TYR A 60 -12.68 -6.54 -13.69
CA TYR A 60 -12.04 -6.79 -14.99
C TYR A 60 -12.94 -7.60 -15.92
N ASP A 61 -13.67 -8.57 -15.38
CA ASP A 61 -14.69 -9.36 -16.06
C ASP A 61 -15.72 -9.90 -15.04
N GLU A 62 -16.70 -10.70 -15.49
CA GLU A 62 -17.74 -11.25 -14.60
C GLU A 62 -17.20 -12.12 -13.46
N LYS A 63 -15.96 -12.61 -13.52
CA LYS A 63 -15.36 -13.56 -12.56
C LYS A 63 -14.21 -12.98 -11.74
N ASP A 64 -13.58 -11.91 -12.20
CA ASP A 64 -12.42 -11.30 -11.53
C ASP A 64 -12.73 -9.91 -10.99
N HIS A 65 -12.88 -9.86 -9.66
CA HIS A 65 -13.28 -8.68 -8.89
C HIS A 65 -12.28 -8.45 -7.77
N PHE A 66 -11.74 -7.25 -7.69
CA PHE A 66 -10.85 -6.82 -6.61
C PHE A 66 -11.48 -5.69 -5.82
N VAL A 67 -11.34 -5.75 -4.50
CA VAL A 67 -11.75 -4.68 -3.60
C VAL A 67 -10.53 -4.21 -2.83
N TYR A 68 -10.12 -2.98 -3.09
CA TYR A 68 -9.10 -2.30 -2.29
C TYR A 68 -9.78 -1.64 -1.10
N HIS A 69 -9.48 -2.14 0.09
CA HIS A 69 -9.78 -1.47 1.34
C HIS A 69 -8.64 -0.49 1.65
N ALA A 70 -8.79 0.75 1.21
CA ALA A 70 -7.77 1.78 1.36
C ALA A 70 -7.84 2.44 2.75
N PHE A 71 -6.67 2.80 3.27
CA PHE A 71 -6.52 3.47 4.56
C PHE A 71 -5.47 4.57 4.47
N ARG A 72 -5.60 5.57 5.34
CA ARG A 72 -4.63 6.66 5.49
C ARG A 72 -4.15 6.74 6.93
N THR A 73 -2.86 6.97 7.11
CA THR A 73 -2.25 7.20 8.42
C THR A 73 -1.06 8.14 8.28
N GLU A 74 -0.80 8.90 9.34
CA GLU A 74 0.42 9.70 9.45
C GLU A 74 1.45 8.91 10.27
N LEU A 75 2.55 8.52 9.63
CA LEU A 75 3.62 7.81 10.32
C LEU A 75 4.38 8.77 11.24
N GLN A 76 4.48 8.40 12.52
CA GLN A 76 5.30 9.12 13.49
C GLN A 76 6.78 8.78 13.26
N GLY A 77 7.61 9.79 13.06
CA GLY A 77 9.06 9.61 12.86
C GLY A 77 9.57 10.35 11.63
N THR A 78 10.66 9.85 11.05
CA THR A 78 11.33 10.43 9.89
C THR A 78 11.39 9.42 8.73
N PRO A 79 11.57 9.88 7.49
CA PRO A 79 11.79 9.01 6.34
C PRO A 79 12.89 7.95 6.52
N GLY A 80 13.89 8.21 7.36
CA GLY A 80 15.01 7.29 7.62
C GLY A 80 14.65 6.13 8.56
N ASP A 81 13.50 6.17 9.22
CA ASP A 81 13.06 5.12 10.14
C ASP A 81 12.42 3.92 9.43
N VAL A 82 12.14 4.04 8.12
CA VAL A 82 11.62 2.95 7.28
C VAL A 82 12.61 1.78 7.26
N LYS A 83 12.16 0.62 7.70
CA LYS A 83 12.88 -0.66 7.63
C LYS A 83 12.21 -1.55 6.61
N ILE A 84 12.79 -1.60 5.42
CA ILE A 84 12.24 -2.40 4.32
C ILE A 84 12.39 -3.89 4.56
N ASN A 85 11.30 -4.62 4.35
CA ASN A 85 11.35 -6.05 4.16
C ASN A 85 11.92 -6.41 2.77
N PHE A 86 13.17 -6.85 2.76
CA PHE A 86 13.89 -7.19 1.53
C PHE A 86 13.42 -8.47 0.83
N ASP A 87 12.62 -9.31 1.48
CA ASP A 87 12.00 -10.47 0.84
C ASP A 87 10.86 -10.04 -0.12
N GLU A 88 10.32 -8.84 0.07
CA GLU A 88 9.18 -8.33 -0.69
C GLU A 88 9.51 -7.14 -1.57
N HIS A 89 10.33 -6.23 -1.04
CA HIS A 89 10.65 -4.97 -1.65
C HIS A 89 12.16 -4.79 -1.75
N LYS A 90 12.62 -4.07 -2.75
CA LYS A 90 14.05 -3.74 -2.97
C LYS A 90 14.37 -2.28 -2.72
N GLY A 91 13.37 -1.48 -2.36
CA GLY A 91 13.53 -0.07 -2.07
C GLY A 91 12.21 0.60 -1.72
N PHE A 92 12.29 1.90 -1.44
CA PHE A 92 11.14 2.75 -1.18
C PHE A 92 11.47 4.20 -1.54
N THR A 93 10.45 5.03 -1.62
CA THR A 93 10.63 6.48 -1.69
C THR A 93 9.45 7.21 -1.04
N TRP A 94 9.74 8.43 -0.60
CA TRP A 94 8.74 9.39 -0.17
C TRP A 94 8.50 10.38 -1.28
N VAL A 95 7.26 10.45 -1.73
CA VAL A 95 6.90 11.13 -2.98
C VAL A 95 5.56 11.83 -2.85
N LYS A 96 5.34 12.90 -3.62
CA LYS A 96 4.04 13.57 -3.68
C LYS A 96 3.05 12.72 -4.50
N PRO A 97 1.75 12.74 -4.19
CA PRO A 97 0.75 11.99 -4.95
C PRO A 97 0.87 12.17 -6.48
N ASP A 98 0.95 13.42 -6.95
CA ASP A 98 1.10 13.74 -8.38
C ASP A 98 2.35 13.15 -9.04
N ASP A 99 3.43 12.96 -8.27
CA ASP A 99 4.67 12.36 -8.76
C ASP A 99 4.61 10.84 -8.70
N ALA A 100 3.91 10.26 -7.71
CA ALA A 100 3.64 8.83 -7.64
C ALA A 100 2.81 8.36 -8.83
N LEU A 101 1.82 9.14 -9.26
CA LEU A 101 0.99 8.87 -10.46
C LEU A 101 1.78 8.81 -11.78
N LYS A 102 3.03 9.27 -11.80
CA LYS A 102 3.93 9.20 -12.97
C LYS A 102 4.85 7.99 -12.93
N MET A 103 4.81 7.20 -11.86
CA MET A 103 5.67 6.03 -11.67
C MET A 103 5.02 4.78 -12.27
N ASP A 104 5.82 3.73 -12.48
CA ASP A 104 5.33 2.42 -12.91
C ASP A 104 4.67 1.70 -11.72
N LEU A 105 3.43 2.09 -11.43
CA LEU A 105 2.65 1.61 -10.30
C LEU A 105 2.09 0.21 -10.54
N LEU A 106 1.88 -0.53 -9.46
CA LEU A 106 1.01 -1.69 -9.41
C LEU A 106 -0.33 -1.35 -10.06
N ARG A 107 -0.92 -2.35 -10.72
CA ARG A 107 -2.15 -2.16 -11.47
C ARG A 107 -3.24 -1.59 -10.55
N ASP A 108 -3.94 -0.56 -11.03
CA ASP A 108 -5.09 0.11 -10.39
C ASP A 108 -4.81 0.86 -9.08
N GLU A 109 -3.57 0.90 -8.60
CA GLU A 109 -3.23 1.69 -7.41
C GLU A 109 -3.25 3.20 -7.69
N ASP A 110 -3.10 3.62 -8.94
CA ASP A 110 -3.32 5.00 -9.38
C ASP A 110 -4.75 5.48 -9.03
N ILE A 111 -5.75 4.60 -9.15
CA ILE A 111 -7.14 4.89 -8.77
C ILE A 111 -7.25 5.11 -7.26
N CYS A 112 -6.52 4.33 -6.46
CA CYS A 112 -6.50 4.50 -5.00
C CYS A 112 -5.88 5.84 -4.61
N ILE A 113 -4.76 6.22 -5.24
CA ILE A 113 -4.10 7.50 -5.01
C ILE A 113 -5.01 8.66 -5.42
N MET A 114 -5.58 8.61 -6.63
CA MET A 114 -6.46 9.68 -7.12
C MET A 114 -7.67 9.89 -6.20
N LYS A 115 -8.27 8.84 -5.64
CA LYS A 115 -9.45 8.96 -4.77
C LYS A 115 -9.17 9.55 -3.38
N ASP A 116 -7.95 9.41 -2.85
CA ASP A 116 -7.57 10.01 -1.56
C ASP A 116 -7.17 11.48 -1.71
N TYR A 117 -6.52 11.83 -2.83
CA TYR A 117 -5.91 13.14 -3.04
C TYR A 117 -6.64 14.05 -4.06
N SER A 118 -7.83 13.68 -4.53
CA SER A 118 -8.71 14.50 -5.40
C SER A 118 -9.56 15.51 -4.65
#